data_AF-A0A254S581-F1
#
_entry.id   AF-A0A254S581-F1
#
_cell.length_a   1.000
_cell.length_b   1.000
_cell.length_c   1.000
_cell.angle_alpha   90.00
_cell.angle_beta   90.00
_cell.angle_gamma   90.00
#
_symmetry.space_group_name_H-M   'P 1'
#
loop_
_entity.id
_entity.type
_entity.pdbx_description
1 polymer ?
#
loop_
_entity_poly.entity_id
_entity_poly.type
_entity_poly.pdbx_seq_one_letter_code
_entity_poly.pdbx_strand_id
1 'polypeptide(L)'
;MKDILEYRDYRQYIADYYADRKAKSAFSWQEFAKTAGFSSPVYLKYVSEGRFNLSEEAATRTARAMHLADFECEFFVEMVKFDHAKNDTEKRAAFSKMISIADANKAKILEGESFRFFEDWKNPVLRE
;
A
#
# COMPACT_ATOMS: atom_id res chain seq x y z
N MET A 1 0.55 -11.79 -6.24
CA MET A 1 0.48 -10.61 -5.36
C MET A 1 0.73 -11.03 -3.93
N LYS A 2 1.56 -10.28 -3.19
CA LYS A 2 1.77 -10.49 -1.75
C LYS A 2 0.74 -9.67 -0.95
N ASP A 3 0.68 -9.89 0.35
CA ASP A 3 -0.11 -9.04 1.24
C ASP A 3 0.44 -7.61 1.26
N ILE A 4 -0.46 -6.61 1.37
CA ILE A 4 -0.09 -5.18 1.42
C ILE A 4 0.93 -4.86 2.51
N LEU A 5 0.83 -5.56 3.64
CA LEU A 5 1.71 -5.47 4.79
C LEU A 5 3.16 -5.86 4.43
N GLU A 6 3.40 -6.65 3.39
CA GLU A 6 4.77 -6.95 2.91
C GLU A 6 5.36 -5.86 2.00
N TYR A 7 4.59 -4.81 1.67
CA TYR A 7 5.05 -3.73 0.81
C TYR A 7 5.49 -2.51 1.63
N ARG A 8 6.61 -1.93 1.21
CA ARG A 8 7.12 -0.65 1.71
C ARG A 8 6.67 0.55 0.87
N ASP A 9 6.48 0.30 -0.43
CA ASP A 9 6.19 1.32 -1.42
C ASP A 9 4.81 1.09 -2.04
N TYR A 10 3.92 2.06 -1.83
CA TYR A 10 2.53 1.98 -2.29
C TYR A 10 2.47 1.92 -3.82
N ARG A 11 3.44 2.53 -4.50
CA ARG A 11 3.57 2.50 -5.97
C ARG A 11 3.83 1.09 -6.48
N GLN A 12 4.70 0.35 -5.79
CA GLN A 12 4.98 -1.05 -6.11
C GLN A 12 3.75 -1.93 -5.90
N TYR A 13 2.98 -1.67 -4.84
CA TYR A 13 1.73 -2.36 -4.58
C TYR A 13 0.70 -2.15 -5.70
N ILE A 14 0.49 -0.90 -6.14
CA ILE A 14 -0.41 -0.57 -7.27
C ILE A 14 0.04 -1.29 -8.55
N ALA A 15 1.35 -1.28 -8.84
CA ALA A 15 1.90 -1.93 -10.02
C ALA A 15 1.67 -3.46 -9.98
N ASP A 16 1.91 -4.09 -8.83
CA ASP A 16 1.75 -5.53 -8.64
C ASP A 16 0.27 -5.95 -8.69
N TYR A 17 -0.63 -5.19 -8.06
CA TYR A 17 -2.08 -5.39 -8.14
C TYR A 17 -2.56 -5.31 -9.59
N TYR A 18 -2.11 -4.30 -10.35
CA TYR A 18 -2.44 -4.19 -11.76
C TYR A 18 -1.91 -5.37 -12.57
N ALA A 19 -0.66 -5.78 -12.36
CA ALA A 19 -0.05 -6.90 -13.07
C ALA A 19 -0.78 -8.22 -12.80
N ASP A 20 -1.14 -8.49 -11.54
CA ASP A 20 -1.90 -9.68 -11.12
C ASP A 20 -3.30 -9.70 -11.75
N ARG A 21 -4.03 -8.57 -11.68
CA ARG A 21 -5.35 -8.42 -12.31
C ARG A 21 -5.29 -8.56 -13.83
N LYS A 22 -4.27 -7.99 -14.47
CA LYS A 22 -4.07 -8.07 -15.92
C LYS A 22 -3.71 -9.49 -16.37
N ALA A 23 -2.99 -10.25 -15.55
CA ALA A 23 -2.71 -11.66 -15.83
C ALA A 23 -3.98 -12.53 -15.74
N LYS A 24 -4.90 -12.18 -14.82
CA LYS A 24 -6.14 -12.94 -14.59
C LYS A 24 -7.33 -12.49 -15.44
N SER A 25 -7.30 -11.28 -16.00
CA SER A 25 -8.45 -10.69 -16.72
C SER A 25 -7.98 -9.62 -17.71
N ALA A 26 -8.85 -9.23 -18.65
CA ALA A 26 -8.61 -8.10 -19.57
C ALA A 26 -8.69 -6.74 -18.84
N PHE A 27 -7.85 -6.56 -17.82
CA PHE A 27 -7.82 -5.38 -16.97
C PHE A 27 -6.94 -4.29 -17.58
N SER A 28 -7.45 -3.06 -17.60
CA SER A 28 -6.78 -1.89 -18.18
C SER A 28 -6.65 -0.78 -17.14
N TRP A 29 -5.62 0.05 -17.26
CA TRP A 29 -5.41 1.21 -16.37
C TRP A 29 -6.63 2.13 -16.32
N GLN A 30 -7.34 2.28 -17.45
CA GLN A 30 -8.58 3.04 -17.55
C GLN A 30 -9.67 2.50 -16.62
N GLU A 31 -9.93 1.19 -16.66
CA GLU A 31 -10.94 0.57 -15.82
C GLU A 31 -10.56 0.72 -14.34
N PHE A 32 -9.28 0.53 -14.01
CA PHE A 32 -8.79 0.73 -12.65
C PHE A 32 -9.01 2.16 -12.14
N ALA A 33 -8.65 3.15 -12.96
CA ALA A 33 -8.82 4.55 -12.63
C ALA A 33 -10.31 4.90 -12.46
N LYS A 34 -11.18 4.36 -13.31
CA LYS A 34 -12.63 4.53 -13.23
C LYS A 34 -13.20 3.91 -11.96
N THR A 35 -12.79 2.70 -11.59
CA THR A 35 -13.20 2.04 -10.34
C THR A 35 -12.77 2.84 -9.12
N ALA A 36 -11.59 3.45 -9.15
CA ALA A 36 -11.11 4.34 -8.09
C ALA A 36 -11.70 5.76 -8.13
N GLY A 37 -12.56 6.07 -9.10
CA GLY A 37 -13.21 7.37 -9.20
C GLY A 37 -12.28 8.50 -9.66
N PHE A 38 -11.24 8.18 -10.42
CA PHE A 38 -10.36 9.18 -11.03
C PHE A 38 -10.86 9.58 -12.42
N SER A 39 -10.83 10.89 -12.70
CA SER A 39 -11.18 11.43 -14.02
C SER A 39 -10.16 11.06 -15.11
N SER A 40 -8.90 10.87 -14.73
CA SER A 40 -7.81 10.60 -15.67
C SER A 40 -7.53 9.09 -15.77
N PRO A 41 -7.71 8.46 -16.94
CA PRO A 41 -7.60 7.00 -17.10
C PRO A 41 -6.17 6.47 -16.94
N VAL A 42 -5.17 7.35 -17.03
CA VAL A 42 -3.74 7.03 -16.89
C VAL A 42 -3.16 7.46 -15.55
N TYR A 43 -3.98 8.01 -14.64
CA TYR A 43 -3.50 8.54 -13.36
C TYR A 43 -2.79 7.48 -12.52
N LEU A 44 -3.45 6.32 -12.30
CA LEU A 44 -2.88 5.22 -11.52
C LEU A 44 -1.62 4.62 -12.15
N LYS A 45 -1.53 4.62 -13.48
CA LYS A 45 -0.31 4.22 -14.20
C LYS A 45 0.85 5.14 -13.82
N TYR A 46 0.64 6.46 -13.94
CA TYR A 46 1.67 7.44 -13.61
C TYR A 46 2.03 7.47 -12.13
N VAL A 47 1.09 7.20 -11.23
CA VAL A 47 1.38 6.99 -9.81
C VAL A 47 2.31 5.79 -9.62
N SER A 48 2.02 4.67 -10.27
CA SER A 48 2.88 3.48 -10.21
C SER A 48 4.29 3.73 -10.77
N GLU A 49 4.41 4.59 -11.79
CA GLU A 49 5.69 5.04 -12.36
C GLU A 49 6.38 6.15 -11.53
N GLY A 50 5.75 6.64 -10.46
CA GLY A 50 6.26 7.73 -9.62
C GLY A 50 6.21 9.12 -10.26
N ARG A 51 5.49 9.28 -11.37
CA ARG A 51 5.27 10.59 -12.03
C ARG A 51 4.23 11.44 -11.31
N PHE A 52 3.27 10.79 -10.63
CA PHE A 52 2.29 11.46 -9.78
C PHE A 52 2.34 10.90 -8.35
N ASN A 53 1.98 11.77 -7.41
CA ASN A 53 1.81 11.40 -6.01
C ASN A 53 0.33 11.21 -5.69
N LEU A 54 0.03 10.26 -4.81
CA LEU A 54 -1.31 10.05 -4.28
C LEU A 54 -1.53 10.96 -3.08
N SER A 55 -2.58 11.78 -3.10
CA SER A 55 -3.07 12.41 -1.87
C SER A 55 -3.69 11.35 -0.94
N GLU A 56 -3.80 11.64 0.36
CA GLU A 56 -4.42 10.72 1.33
C GLU A 56 -5.86 10.31 0.94
N GLU A 57 -6.63 11.26 0.41
CA GLU A 57 -7.99 10.99 -0.12
C GLU A 57 -7.94 10.06 -1.33
N ALA A 58 -7.00 10.30 -2.25
CA ALA A 58 -6.81 9.48 -3.44
C ALA A 58 -6.31 8.07 -3.07
N ALA A 59 -5.46 7.96 -2.05
CA ALA A 59 -4.98 6.69 -1.51
C ALA A 59 -6.14 5.85 -0.98
N THR A 60 -7.03 6.47 -0.20
CA THR A 60 -8.24 5.81 0.33
C THR A 60 -9.15 5.30 -0.79
N ARG A 61 -9.39 6.11 -1.83
CA ARG A 61 -10.20 5.71 -2.99
C ARG A 61 -9.54 4.57 -3.77
N THR A 62 -8.23 4.63 -3.97
CA THR A 62 -7.46 3.57 -4.65
C THR A 62 -7.51 2.28 -3.85
N ALA A 63 -7.33 2.34 -2.54
CA ALA A 63 -7.40 1.19 -1.65
C ALA A 63 -8.77 0.49 -1.70
N ARG A 64 -9.86 1.27 -1.68
CA ARG A 64 -11.22 0.74 -1.87
C ARG A 64 -11.41 0.10 -3.24
N ALA A 65 -10.86 0.68 -4.31
CA ALA A 65 -10.91 0.11 -5.65
C ALA A 65 -10.09 -1.17 -5.80
N MET A 66 -9.07 -1.35 -4.97
CA MET A 66 -8.31 -2.60 -4.86
C MET A 66 -9.05 -3.65 -4.00
N HIS A 67 -10.24 -3.33 -3.48
CA HIS A 67 -11.03 -4.18 -2.59
C HIS A 67 -10.29 -4.56 -1.31
N LEU A 68 -9.45 -3.64 -0.80
CA LEU A 68 -8.75 -3.81 0.45
C LEU A 68 -9.72 -3.77 1.64
N ALA A 69 -9.47 -4.62 2.65
CA ALA A 69 -10.16 -4.54 3.93
C ALA A 69 -9.87 -3.21 4.64
N ASP A 70 -10.67 -2.86 5.66
CA ASP A 70 -10.51 -1.60 6.39
C ASP A 70 -9.08 -1.39 6.92
N PHE A 71 -8.47 -2.43 7.49
CA PHE A 71 -7.11 -2.34 8.03
C PHE A 71 -6.05 -2.18 6.93
N GLU A 72 -6.23 -2.85 5.78
CA GLU A 72 -5.35 -2.74 4.62
C GLU A 72 -5.47 -1.34 3.98
N CYS A 73 -6.69 -0.80 3.93
CA CYS A 73 -6.96 0.58 3.53
C CYS A 73 -6.18 1.56 4.42
N GLU A 74 -6.31 1.44 5.75
CA GLU A 74 -5.58 2.30 6.67
C GLU A 74 -4.07 2.16 6.49
N PHE A 75 -3.56 0.93 6.36
CA PHE A 75 -2.13 0.70 6.15
C PHE A 75 -1.62 1.34 4.84
N PHE A 76 -2.37 1.21 3.75
CA PHE A 76 -2.05 1.85 2.47
C PHE A 76 -1.96 3.38 2.59
N VAL A 77 -2.94 3.97 3.27
CA VAL A 77 -2.99 5.42 3.48
C VAL A 77 -1.82 5.89 4.34
N GLU A 78 -1.48 5.17 5.41
CA GLU A 78 -0.33 5.50 6.26
C GLU A 78 1.00 5.35 5.51
N MET A 79 1.13 4.39 4.58
CA MET A 79 2.30 4.26 3.71
C MET A 79 2.47 5.48 2.79
N VAL A 80 1.37 6.00 2.24
CA VAL A 80 1.39 7.23 1.44
C VAL A 80 1.78 8.43 2.31
N LYS A 81 1.25 8.54 3.53
CA LYS A 81 1.66 9.59 4.48
C LYS A 81 3.15 9.51 4.82
N PHE A 82 3.66 8.30 5.02
CA PHE A 82 5.08 8.08 5.31
C PHE A 82 5.99 8.51 4.15
N ASP A 83 5.59 8.25 2.90
CA ASP A 83 6.31 8.71 1.70
C ASP A 83 6.25 10.24 1.55
N HIS A 84 5.12 10.85 1.89
CA HIS A 84 4.90 12.29 1.78
C HIS A 84 5.47 13.11 2.95
N ALA A 85 5.76 12.46 4.08
CA ALA A 85 6.24 13.11 5.29
C ALA A 85 7.57 13.84 5.04
N LYS A 86 7.58 15.16 5.27
CA LYS A 86 8.79 15.99 5.12
C LYS A 86 9.61 16.05 6.41
N ASN A 87 8.95 15.87 7.54
CA ASN A 87 9.56 15.96 8.87
C ASN A 87 9.69 14.58 9.50
N ASP A 88 10.74 14.39 10.29
CA ASP A 88 11.01 13.13 10.99
C ASP A 88 9.87 12.76 11.96
N THR A 89 9.23 13.76 12.58
CA THR A 89 8.08 13.55 13.48
C THR A 89 6.88 12.94 12.75
N GLU A 90 6.53 13.46 11.57
CA GLU A 90 5.42 12.94 10.76
C GLU A 90 5.75 11.54 10.24
N LYS A 91 7.00 11.34 9.83
CA LYS A 91 7.50 10.06 9.36
C LYS A 91 7.42 9.01 10.46
N ARG A 92 7.87 9.33 11.68
CA ARG A 92 7.74 8.44 12.85
C ARG A 92 6.28 8.16 13.23
N ALA A 93 5.41 9.16 13.15
CA ALA A 93 4.00 8.99 13.48
C ALA A 93 3.30 8.03 12.50
N ALA A 94 3.46 8.27 11.19
CA ALA A 94 2.93 7.38 10.15
C ALA A 94 3.52 5.98 10.27
N PHE A 95 4.83 5.90 10.49
CA PHE A 95 5.53 4.62 10.66
C PHE A 95 5.03 3.83 11.87
N SER A 96 4.85 4.50 13.02
CA SER A 96 4.33 3.88 14.24
C SER A 96 2.92 3.36 14.04
N LYS A 97 2.06 4.08 13.29
CA LYS A 97 0.74 3.59 12.91
C LYS A 97 0.81 2.38 11.99
N MET A 98 1.66 2.40 10.97
CA MET A 98 1.87 1.24 10.08
C MET A 98 2.25 -0.01 10.88
N ILE A 99 3.18 0.11 11.83
CA ILE A 99 3.56 -1.00 12.72
C ILE A 99 2.41 -1.43 13.62
N SER A 100 1.64 -0.49 14.17
CA SER A 100 0.51 -0.82 15.04
C SER A 100 -0.57 -1.60 14.29
N ILE A 101 -0.88 -1.21 13.05
CA ILE A 101 -1.82 -1.92 12.18
C ILE A 101 -1.27 -3.30 11.83
N ALA A 102 0.01 -3.39 11.46
CA ALA A 102 0.66 -4.65 11.14
C ALA A 102 0.70 -5.60 12.34
N ASP A 103 0.98 -5.12 13.56
CA ASP A 103 1.07 -5.90 14.80
C ASP A 103 -0.32 -6.39 15.25
N ALA A 104 -1.33 -5.51 15.20
CA ALA A 104 -2.72 -5.87 15.47
C ALA A 104 -3.24 -6.95 14.51
N ASN A 105 -2.80 -6.92 13.24
CA ASN A 105 -3.12 -7.95 12.26
C ASN A 105 -2.18 -9.16 12.35
N LYS A 106 -0.93 -9.02 12.81
CA LYS A 106 0.01 -10.13 13.07
C LYS A 106 -0.59 -11.12 14.06
N ALA A 107 -1.23 -10.62 15.12
CA ALA A 107 -1.95 -11.44 16.09
C ALA A 107 -3.11 -12.22 15.47
N LYS A 108 -3.72 -11.69 14.40
CA LYS A 108 -4.86 -12.27 13.69
C LYS A 108 -4.45 -13.26 12.59
N ILE A 109 -3.25 -13.07 12.02
CA ILE A 109 -2.73 -13.85 10.87
C ILE A 109 -1.87 -15.04 11.31
N LEU A 110 -1.47 -15.11 12.59
CA LEU A 110 -0.90 -16.34 13.17
C LEU A 110 -1.85 -17.55 13.08
N GLU A 111 -3.13 -17.35 12.77
CA GLU A 111 -4.11 -18.41 12.49
C GLU A 111 -4.14 -18.85 11.01
N GLY A 112 -3.42 -18.17 10.11
CA GLY A 112 -3.39 -18.47 8.68
C GLY A 112 -2.13 -17.93 8.00
N GLU A 113 -1.08 -18.74 7.98
CA GLU A 113 0.17 -18.65 7.20
C GLU A 113 0.31 -17.43 6.25
N SER A 114 1.11 -16.42 6.63
CA SER A 114 2.12 -15.71 5.80
C SER A 114 2.44 -14.29 6.29
N PHE A 115 3.47 -14.06 7.13
CA PHE A 115 4.12 -12.73 7.25
C PHE A 115 5.57 -12.85 7.72
N ARG A 116 6.55 -12.67 6.82
CA ARG A 116 8.00 -12.68 7.16
C ARG A 116 8.65 -11.30 7.14
N PHE A 117 8.01 -10.28 6.54
CA PHE A 117 8.68 -9.01 6.25
C PHE A 117 8.80 -8.05 7.45
N PHE A 118 7.82 -8.01 8.35
CA PHE A 118 7.83 -7.08 9.49
C PHE A 118 8.72 -7.48 10.67
N GLU A 119 9.09 -8.76 10.75
CA GLU A 119 10.03 -9.24 11.76
C GLU A 119 11.44 -8.66 11.54
N ASP A 120 11.83 -8.48 10.27
CA ASP A 120 13.09 -7.85 9.89
C ASP A 120 13.11 -6.36 10.26
N TRP A 121 11.98 -5.66 10.15
CA TRP A 121 11.93 -4.22 10.46
C TRP A 121 12.05 -3.93 11.97
N LYS A 122 11.45 -4.75 12.85
CA LYS A 122 11.62 -4.59 14.31
C LYS A 122 13.07 -4.84 14.75
N ASN A 123 13.90 -5.44 13.88
CA ASN A 123 15.27 -5.80 14.14
C ASN A 123 16.24 -5.05 13.20
N PRO A 124 16.47 -3.72 13.39
CA PRO A 124 17.53 -3.01 12.67
C PRO A 124 18.96 -3.49 13.03
N VAL A 125 19.08 -4.58 13.80
CA VAL A 125 20.34 -5.15 14.27
C VAL A 125 20.83 -6.14 13.22
N LEU A 126 21.64 -5.62 12.28
CA LEU A 126 22.80 -6.22 11.62
C LEU A 126 22.98 -5.60 10.22
N ARG A 127 23.51 -4.36 10.20
CA ARG A 127 24.44 -3.94 9.15
C ARG A 127 25.81 -3.82 9.81
N GLU A 128 26.57 -4.90 9.74
CA GLU A 128 28.03 -4.88 9.84
C GLU A 128 28.63 -4.66 8.44
#